data_AF-A0A832HNF0-F1
#
_entry.id   AF-A0A832HNF0-F1
#
_cell.length_a   1.000
_cell.length_b   1.000
_cell.length_c   1.000
_cell.angle_alpha   90.00
_cell.angle_beta   90.00
_cell.angle_gamma   90.00
#
_symmetry.space_group_name_H-M   'P 1'
#
loop_
_entity.id
_entity.type
_entity.pdbx_description
1 polymer ?
#
loop_
_entity_poly.entity_id
_entity_poly.type
_entity_poly.pdbx_seq_one_letter_code
_entity_poly.pdbx_strand_id
1 'polypeptide(L)' 'MIGRARRGLLRYAVTKMPNGRMEGINRKIKTLLRQVYGFRDDDFLRLKLYALHESKHKLVG' A
#
# COMPACT_ATOMS: atom_id res chain seq x y z
N MET A 1 12.00 -3.99 -25.09
CA MET A 1 11.21 -3.68 -23.86
C MET A 1 12.07 -2.99 -22.78
N ILE A 2 12.50 -1.73 -22.96
CA ILE A 2 13.37 -1.02 -21.96
C ILE A 2 12.69 0.23 -21.35
N GLY A 3 11.60 0.73 -21.94
CA GLY A 3 11.00 2.00 -21.55
C GLY A 3 10.28 2.05 -20.18
N ARG A 4 9.90 0.91 -19.59
CA ARG A 4 9.16 0.90 -18.30
C ARG A 4 10.06 1.14 -17.09
N ALA A 5 11.25 0.54 -17.06
CA ALA A 5 12.18 0.69 -15.95
C ALA A 5 12.69 2.14 -15.80
N ARG A 6 13.04 2.79 -16.93
CA ARG A 6 13.50 4.19 -16.96
C ARG A 6 12.44 5.18 -16.46
N ARG A 7 11.16 4.96 -16.80
CA ARG A 7 10.04 5.78 -16.30
C ARG A 7 9.82 5.63 -14.79
N GLY A 8 9.96 4.41 -14.26
CA GLY A 8 9.88 4.17 -12.81
C GLY A 8 10.96 4.92 -12.04
N LEU A 9 12.19 4.90 -12.56
CA LEU A 9 13.35 5.58 -11.97
C LEU A 9 13.20 7.12 -12.00
N LEU A 10 12.78 7.68 -13.14
CA LEU A 10 12.50 9.12 -13.28
C LEU A 10 11.40 9.58 -12.32
N ARG A 11 10.34 8.78 -12.14
CA ARG A 11 9.24 9.11 -11.22
C ARG A 11 9.69 9.11 -9.76
N TYR A 12 10.53 8.16 -9.37
CA TYR A 12 11.15 8.13 -8.03
C TYR A 12 12.02 9.37 -7.78
N ALA A 13 12.82 9.77 -8.78
CA ALA A 13 13.67 10.96 -8.69
C ALA A 13 12.87 12.25 -8.51
N VAL A 14 11.68 12.35 -9.13
CA VAL A 14 10.80 13.53 -9.03
C VAL A 14 10.02 13.57 -7.71
N THR A 15 9.43 12.45 -7.27
CA THR A 15 8.59 12.46 -6.05
C THR A 15 9.38 12.40 -4.76
N LYS A 16 10.67 12.01 -4.78
CA LYS A 16 11.54 11.83 -3.60
C LYS A 16 10.84 11.10 -2.44
N MET A 17 9.94 10.16 -2.74
CA MET A 17 9.24 9.43 -1.70
C MET A 17 10.23 8.52 -0.98
N PRO A 18 10.36 8.62 0.35
CA PRO A 18 11.30 7.78 1.09
C PRO A 18 10.85 6.33 1.02
N ASN A 19 11.80 5.42 0.73
CA ASN A 19 11.55 3.98 0.62
C ASN A 19 10.81 3.43 1.85
N GLY A 20 11.13 3.90 3.06
CA GLY A 20 10.45 3.47 4.29
C GLY A 20 8.96 3.81 4.35
N ARG A 21 8.53 4.94 3.76
CA ARG A 21 7.09 5.29 3.68
C ARG A 21 6.36 4.36 2.71
N MET A 22 6.98 4.07 1.56
CA MET A 22 6.44 3.11 0.57
C MET A 22 6.37 1.69 1.15
N GLU A 23 7.40 1.28 1.88
CA GLU A 23 7.44 -0.02 2.55
C GLU A 23 6.35 -0.15 3.63
N GLY A 24 6.13 0.91 4.42
CA GLY A 24 5.04 0.98 5.39
C GLY A 24 3.66 0.84 4.75
N ILE A 25 3.41 1.53 3.64
CA ILE A 25 2.16 1.39 2.87
C ILE A 25 2.02 -0.03 2.33
N ASN A 26 3.07 -0.58 1.72
CA ASN A 26 3.06 -1.95 1.19
C ASN A 26 2.79 -2.99 2.29
N ARG A 27 3.32 -2.78 3.50
CA ARG A 27 3.08 -3.66 4.65
C ARG A 27 1.64 -3.59 5.12
N LYS A 28 1.04 -2.39 5.19
CA LYS A 28 -0.39 -2.23 5.52
C LYS A 28 -1.31 -2.91 4.52
N ILE A 29 -1.06 -2.74 3.22
CA ILE A 29 -1.83 -3.38 2.14
C ILE A 29 -1.70 -4.91 2.23
N LYS A 30 -0.47 -5.43 2.40
CA LYS A 30 -0.22 -6.87 2.54
C LYS A 30 -0.94 -7.45 3.76
N THR A 31 -0.95 -6.75 4.89
CA THR A 31 -1.69 -7.17 6.09
C THR A 31 -3.19 -7.16 5.86
N LEU A 32 -3.74 -6.12 5.22
CA LEU A 32 -5.16 -6.06 4.87
C LEU A 32 -5.55 -7.26 3.99
N LEU A 33 -4.78 -7.53 2.93
CA LEU A 33 -5.05 -8.66 2.03
C LEU A 33 -5.00 -10.03 2.72
N ARG A 34 -4.19 -10.20 3.78
CA ARG A 34 -4.20 -11.43 4.58
C ARG A 34 -5.46 -11.62 5.42
N GLN A 35 -6.14 -10.54 5.78
CA GLN A 35 -7.42 -10.58 6.49
C GLN A 35 -8.61 -10.75 5.53
N VAL A 36 -8.36 -10.65 4.22
CA VAL A 36 -9.39 -10.59 3.18
C VAL A 36 -9.80 -11.96 2.66
N TYR A 37 -9.08 -13.03 3.02
CA TYR A 37 -9.49 -14.41 2.73
C TYR A 37 -10.86 -14.69 3.40
N GLY A 38 -11.96 -14.43 2.68
CA GLY A 38 -13.33 -14.55 3.17
C GLY A 38 -14.26 -13.35 2.91
N PHE A 39 -13.79 -12.22 2.37
CA PHE A 39 -14.71 -11.15 1.97
C PHE A 39 -15.51 -11.55 0.73
N ARG A 40 -16.81 -11.24 0.77
CA ARG A 40 -17.79 -11.65 -0.25
C ARG A 40 -17.78 -10.76 -1.49
N ASP A 41 -17.29 -9.52 -1.36
CA ASP A 41 -17.33 -8.49 -2.40
C ASP A 41 -16.06 -7.64 -2.44
N ASP A 42 -15.58 -7.36 -3.64
CA ASP A 42 -14.42 -6.50 -3.92
C ASP A 42 -14.62 -5.04 -3.45
N ASP A 43 -15.87 -4.57 -3.37
CA ASP A 43 -16.17 -3.21 -2.90
C ASP A 43 -15.86 -3.03 -1.42
N PHE A 44 -16.01 -4.09 -0.62
CA PHE A 44 -15.62 -4.05 0.79
C PHE A 44 -14.11 -3.92 0.94
N LEU A 45 -13.34 -4.57 0.04
CA LEU A 45 -11.90 -4.42 -0.02
C LEU A 45 -11.49 -3.00 -0.44
N ARG A 46 -12.19 -2.38 -1.41
CA ARG A 46 -11.94 -0.98 -1.80
C ARG A 46 -12.18 -0.01 -0.65
N LEU A 47 -13.30 -0.14 0.07
CA LEU A 47 -13.61 0.68 1.24
C LEU A 47 -12.53 0.58 2.32
N LYS A 48 -12.09 -0.64 2.63
CA LYS A 48 -11.00 -0.89 3.58
C LYS A 48 -9.66 -0.30 3.11
N LEU A 49 -9.38 -0.34 1.80
CA LEU A 49 -8.18 0.25 1.22
C LEU A 49 -8.20 1.78 1.33
N TYR A 50 -9.35 2.42 1.09
CA TYR A 50 -9.50 3.86 1.31
C TYR A 50 -9.34 4.25 2.77
N ALA A 51 -9.90 3.47 3.70
CA ALA A 51 -9.76 3.70 5.15
C ALA A 51 -8.37 3.32 5.73
N LEU A 52 -7.46 2.77 4.92
CA LEU A 52 -6.16 2.25 5.40
C LEU A 52 -5.29 3.34 6.05
N HIS A 53 -5.49 4.60 5.65
CA HIS A 53 -4.78 5.76 6.21
C HIS A 53 -5.23 6.12 7.63
N GLU A 54 -6.47 5.79 8.01
CA GLU A 54 -7.01 6.01 9.35
C GLU A 54 -6.56 4.93 10.34
N SER A 55 -6.14 3.76 9.83
CA SER A 55 -5.60 2.68 10.66
C SER A 55 -4.26 3.08 11.29
N LYS A 56 -4.32 3.43 12.58
CA LYS A 56 -3.14 3.66 13.42
C LYS A 56 -2.75 2.34 14.09
N HIS A 57 -1.46 2.00 14.04
CA HIS A 57 -0.94 0.91 14.84
C HIS A 57 -1.06 1.31 16.31
N LYS A 58 -2.00 0.71 17.05
CA LYS A 58 -2.00 0.79 18.50
C LYS A 58 -0.98 -0.22 18.99
N LEU A 59 0.15 0.27 19.52
CA LEU A 59 1.07 -0.53 20.31
C LEU A 59 0.37 -0.76 21.65
N VAL A 60 -0.39 -1.84 21.76
CA VAL A 60 -0.95 -2.28 23.04
C VAL A 60 -0.01 -3.37 23.52
N GLY A 61 0.72 -3.06 24.59
CA GLY A 61 1.56 -4.02 25.32
C GLY A 61 0.74 -4.82 26.30
#